data_AF-A0A7U7J3I1-F1
#
_entry.id   AF-A0A7U7J3I1-F1
#
_cell.length_a   1.000
_cell.length_b   1.000
_cell.length_c   1.000
_cell.angle_alpha   90.00
_cell.angle_beta   90.00
_cell.angle_gamma   90.00
#
_symmetry.space_group_name_H-M   'P 1'
#
loop_
_entity.id
_entity.type
_entity.pdbx_description
1 polymer ?
#
loop_
_entity_poly.entity_id
_entity_poly.type
_entity_poly.pdbx_seq_one_letter_code
_entity_poly.pdbx_strand_id
1 'polypeptide(L)'
;MPSRYCEVDRMVDIAWSLFSTVPQGWARVQAICDFVHGHITFDYMQARKTRTAYEVYQERVGVCRDFTHLAVAFCRCLNIPARYCTGYLGDVGVLSSPEPMDFSAWFEAYLGGRWYAFDPRNHTPRIGRVLMAYGHDAADVALLTSFGPSRLDRFTVWTDEVGEEALAPATSRSISTG
;
A
#
# COMPACT_ATOMS: atom_id res chain seq x y z
N MET A 1 2.45 -9.72 14.19
CA MET A 1 1.98 -9.01 15.39
C MET A 1 0.82 -8.09 15.01
N PRO A 2 -0.26 -7.98 15.81
CA PRO A 2 -1.34 -7.03 15.57
C PRO A 2 -0.86 -5.58 15.61
N SER A 3 -1.64 -4.67 15.03
CA SER A 3 -1.39 -3.22 15.04
C SER A 3 -2.72 -2.45 14.97
N ARG A 4 -2.70 -1.12 15.06
CA ARG A 4 -3.90 -0.26 15.19
C ARG A 4 -4.97 -0.52 14.13
N TYR A 5 -4.58 -0.79 12.89
CA TYR A 5 -5.49 -1.01 11.76
C TYR A 5 -5.53 -2.46 11.29
N CYS A 6 -4.82 -3.38 11.97
CA CYS A 6 -4.75 -4.80 11.61
C CYS A 6 -5.09 -5.66 12.84
N GLU A 7 -6.38 -5.83 13.12
CA GLU A 7 -6.90 -6.56 14.29
C GLU A 7 -6.86 -8.08 14.11
N VAL A 8 -5.66 -8.66 14.22
CA VAL A 8 -5.41 -10.10 14.06
C VAL A 8 -6.31 -10.96 14.96
N ASP A 9 -6.56 -10.51 16.19
CA ASP A 9 -7.42 -11.17 17.18
C ASP A 9 -8.87 -11.34 16.69
N ARG A 10 -9.38 -10.40 15.89
CA ARG A 10 -10.74 -10.44 15.33
C ARG A 10 -10.83 -11.20 14.01
N MET A 11 -9.69 -11.44 13.37
CA MET A 11 -9.62 -11.89 11.98
C MET A 11 -9.04 -13.28 11.81
N VAL A 12 -8.49 -13.89 12.87
CA VAL A 12 -7.81 -15.19 12.80
C VAL A 12 -8.72 -16.29 12.24
N ASP A 13 -9.93 -16.46 12.78
CA ASP A 13 -10.86 -17.51 12.33
C ASP A 13 -11.30 -17.31 10.87
N ILE A 14 -11.49 -16.04 10.48
CA ILE A 14 -11.83 -15.66 9.10
C ILE A 14 -10.66 -16.04 8.18
N ALA A 15 -9.42 -15.65 8.53
CA ALA A 15 -8.25 -15.94 7.72
C ALA A 15 -8.02 -17.45 7.55
N TRP A 16 -8.13 -18.22 8.64
CA TRP A 16 -7.96 -19.67 8.59
C TRP A 16 -9.08 -20.35 7.81
N SER A 17 -10.34 -19.91 7.92
CA SER A 17 -11.42 -20.49 7.12
C SER A 17 -11.26 -20.23 5.62
N LEU A 18 -10.76 -19.05 5.23
CA LEU A 18 -10.56 -18.69 3.83
C LEU A 18 -9.30 -19.31 3.20
N PHE A 19 -8.21 -19.43 3.95
CA PHE A 19 -6.88 -19.65 3.36
C PHE A 19 -6.10 -20.86 3.92
N SER A 20 -6.65 -21.60 4.88
CA SER A 20 -5.95 -22.74 5.52
C SER A 20 -5.52 -23.83 4.54
N THR A 21 -6.32 -24.06 3.50
CA THR A 21 -6.09 -25.09 2.47
C THR A 21 -5.13 -24.65 1.37
N VAL A 22 -4.84 -23.34 1.26
CA VAL A 22 -3.93 -22.81 0.23
C VAL A 22 -2.48 -23.11 0.62
N PRO A 23 -1.62 -23.64 -0.28
CA PRO A 23 -0.21 -23.90 0.03
C PRO A 23 0.50 -22.68 0.60
N GLN A 24 1.33 -22.88 1.62
CA GLN A 24 2.11 -21.81 2.26
C GLN A 24 3.07 -21.12 1.28
N GLY A 25 3.54 -19.92 1.65
CA GLY A 25 4.46 -19.13 0.85
C GLY A 25 3.74 -18.22 -0.15
N TRP A 26 4.30 -18.11 -1.36
CA TRP A 26 3.80 -17.20 -2.40
C TRP A 26 2.33 -17.43 -2.72
N ALA A 27 1.92 -18.70 -2.91
CA ALA A 27 0.56 -19.06 -3.28
C ALA A 27 -0.49 -18.53 -2.28
N ARG A 28 -0.19 -18.60 -0.98
CA ARG A 28 -1.07 -18.08 0.07
C ARG A 28 -1.18 -16.56 0.07
N VAL A 29 -0.06 -15.85 -0.12
CA VAL A 29 -0.08 -14.38 -0.20
C VAL A 29 -0.82 -13.91 -1.47
N GLN A 30 -0.61 -14.59 -2.59
CA GLN A 30 -1.35 -14.33 -3.82
C GLN A 30 -2.85 -14.56 -3.63
N ALA A 31 -3.26 -15.67 -3.03
CA ALA A 31 -4.68 -15.94 -2.74
C ALA A 31 -5.31 -14.88 -1.82
N ILE A 32 -4.54 -14.34 -0.86
CA ILE A 32 -4.98 -13.19 -0.06
C ILE A 32 -5.19 -11.96 -0.95
N CYS A 33 -4.23 -11.63 -1.83
CA CYS A 33 -4.37 -10.51 -2.76
C CYS A 33 -5.59 -10.66 -3.67
N ASP A 34 -5.81 -11.85 -4.22
CA ASP A 34 -6.94 -12.16 -5.09
C ASP A 34 -8.27 -11.96 -4.34
N PHE A 35 -8.37 -12.49 -3.12
CA PHE A 35 -9.56 -12.32 -2.27
C PHE A 35 -9.80 -10.84 -1.97
N VAL A 36 -8.79 -10.12 -1.48
CA VAL A 36 -8.93 -8.71 -1.09
C VAL A 36 -9.32 -7.85 -2.27
N HIS A 37 -8.72 -8.10 -3.45
CA HIS A 37 -9.06 -7.39 -4.68
C HIS A 37 -10.53 -7.56 -5.06
N GLY A 38 -11.03 -8.80 -5.05
CA GLY A 38 -12.43 -9.11 -5.38
C GLY A 38 -13.43 -8.74 -4.29
N HIS A 39 -12.99 -8.63 -3.04
CA HIS A 39 -13.85 -8.37 -1.88
C HIS A 39 -14.13 -6.90 -1.63
N ILE A 40 -13.28 -5.99 -2.11
CA ILE A 40 -13.39 -4.56 -1.85
C ILE A 40 -13.67 -3.80 -3.15
N THR A 41 -14.73 -3.00 -3.16
CA THR A 41 -14.96 -1.97 -4.17
C THR A 41 -14.13 -0.72 -3.86
N PHE A 42 -13.39 -0.23 -4.86
CA PHE A 42 -12.59 0.98 -4.69
C PHE A 42 -13.44 2.24 -4.80
N ASP A 43 -13.42 3.09 -3.77
CA ASP A 43 -14.19 4.33 -3.74
C ASP A 43 -13.51 5.41 -2.86
N TYR A 44 -13.04 6.49 -3.51
CA TYR A 44 -12.43 7.64 -2.82
C TYR A 44 -13.44 8.42 -1.96
N MET A 45 -14.72 8.44 -2.33
CA MET A 45 -15.74 9.20 -1.59
C MET A 45 -16.07 8.56 -0.23
N GLN A 46 -15.74 7.28 -0.07
CA GLN A 46 -15.90 6.52 1.15
C GLN A 46 -14.62 6.49 2.00
N ALA A 47 -13.57 7.23 1.65
CA ALA A 47 -12.31 7.21 2.39
C ALA A 47 -12.46 7.78 3.81
N ARG A 48 -11.99 7.02 4.82
CA ARG A 48 -11.91 7.53 6.20
C ARG A 48 -10.67 6.99 6.93
N LYS A 49 -9.95 7.88 7.62
CA LYS A 49 -8.70 7.54 8.33
C LYS A 49 -8.87 6.52 9.46
N THR A 50 -10.08 6.37 9.98
CA THR A 50 -10.36 5.48 11.12
C THR A 50 -10.56 4.03 10.72
N ARG A 51 -10.74 3.74 9.42
CA ARG A 51 -11.11 2.41 8.94
C ARG A 51 -10.02 1.38 9.23
N THR A 52 -10.43 0.28 9.85
CA THR A 52 -9.55 -0.85 10.21
C THR A 52 -9.75 -2.03 9.27
N ALA A 53 -8.82 -3.00 9.25
CA ALA A 53 -8.92 -4.19 8.41
C ALA A 53 -10.22 -4.97 8.64
N TYR A 54 -10.64 -5.11 9.91
CA TYR A 54 -11.91 -5.77 10.21
C TYR A 54 -13.12 -5.01 9.63
N GLU A 55 -13.12 -3.67 9.74
CA GLU A 55 -14.18 -2.84 9.16
C GLU A 55 -14.20 -2.92 7.64
N VAL A 56 -13.04 -2.89 6.97
CA VAL A 56 -12.94 -3.08 5.51
C VAL A 56 -13.54 -4.42 5.08
N TYR A 57 -13.23 -5.49 5.83
CA TYR A 57 -13.79 -6.81 5.54
C TYR A 57 -15.33 -6.83 5.63
N GLN A 58 -15.92 -6.09 6.57
CA GLN A 58 -17.39 -6.00 6.70
C GLN A 58 -18.01 -5.06 5.66
N GLU A 59 -17.42 -3.88 5.45
CA GLU A 59 -17.96 -2.80 4.62
C GLU A 59 -17.77 -3.05 3.11
N ARG A 60 -16.75 -3.83 2.71
CA ARG A 60 -16.46 -4.18 1.30
C ARG A 60 -16.21 -2.97 0.39
N VAL A 61 -15.82 -1.84 0.97
CA VAL A 61 -15.47 -0.61 0.26
C VAL A 61 -14.25 0.05 0.91
N GLY A 62 -13.40 0.68 0.11
CA GLY A 62 -12.26 1.41 0.63
C GLY A 62 -11.30 1.92 -0.45
N VAL A 63 -10.18 2.48 0.00
CA VAL A 63 -9.08 2.98 -0.86
C VAL A 63 -7.82 2.12 -0.73
N CYS A 64 -6.74 2.44 -1.44
CA CYS A 64 -5.50 1.64 -1.48
C CYS A 64 -4.96 1.26 -0.08
N ARG A 65 -5.04 2.19 0.88
CA ARG A 65 -4.72 1.96 2.31
C ARG A 65 -5.52 0.81 2.91
N ASP A 66 -6.81 0.79 2.65
CA ASP A 66 -7.78 -0.14 3.24
C ASP A 66 -7.59 -1.56 2.68
N PHE A 67 -7.38 -1.67 1.36
CA PHE A 67 -6.98 -2.94 0.72
C PHE A 67 -5.70 -3.48 1.33
N THR A 68 -4.71 -2.61 1.52
CA THR A 68 -3.41 -2.98 2.08
C THR A 68 -3.53 -3.46 3.53
N HIS A 69 -4.29 -2.76 4.37
CA HIS A 69 -4.51 -3.19 5.77
C HIS A 69 -5.21 -4.53 5.86
N LEU A 70 -6.21 -4.79 5.02
CA LEU A 70 -6.89 -6.08 4.99
C LEU A 70 -5.94 -7.22 4.63
N ALA A 71 -5.13 -7.04 3.58
CA ALA A 71 -4.15 -8.05 3.16
C ALA A 71 -3.06 -8.30 4.21
N VAL A 72 -2.53 -7.23 4.84
CA VAL A 72 -1.55 -7.32 5.92
C VAL A 72 -2.12 -8.06 7.13
N ALA A 73 -3.37 -7.77 7.52
CA ALA A 73 -4.03 -8.45 8.62
C ALA A 73 -4.18 -9.95 8.35
N PHE A 74 -4.63 -10.35 7.16
CA PHE A 74 -4.74 -11.76 6.78
C PHE A 74 -3.39 -12.47 6.74
N CYS A 75 -2.34 -11.85 6.18
CA CYS A 75 -0.99 -12.40 6.22
C CYS A 75 -0.56 -12.70 7.66
N ARG A 76 -0.76 -11.73 8.56
CA ARG A 76 -0.37 -11.87 9.97
C ARG A 76 -1.18 -12.93 10.72
N CYS A 77 -2.47 -13.09 10.42
CA CYS A 77 -3.30 -14.17 10.97
C CYS A 77 -2.79 -15.57 10.60
N LEU A 78 -2.11 -15.69 9.46
CA LEU A 78 -1.56 -16.93 8.93
C LEU A 78 -0.05 -17.06 9.18
N ASN A 79 0.49 -16.30 10.13
CA ASN A 79 1.91 -16.29 10.51
C ASN A 79 2.88 -15.89 9.37
N ILE A 80 2.41 -15.11 8.40
CA ILE A 80 3.24 -14.54 7.34
C ILE A 80 3.67 -13.13 7.79
N PRO A 81 4.98 -12.86 7.99
CA PRO A 81 5.43 -11.52 8.31
C PRO A 81 5.10 -10.58 7.15
N ALA A 82 4.31 -9.54 7.43
CA ALA A 82 3.90 -8.55 6.45
C ALA A 82 4.02 -7.14 7.04
N ARG A 83 4.53 -6.20 6.24
CA ARG A 83 4.67 -4.77 6.57
C ARG A 83 3.90 -3.90 5.60
N TYR A 84 3.33 -2.82 6.11
CA TYR A 84 2.64 -1.82 5.31
C TYR A 84 3.67 -0.87 4.70
N CYS A 85 3.48 -0.51 3.43
CA CYS A 85 4.35 0.40 2.68
C CYS A 85 3.52 1.54 2.11
N THR A 86 4.11 2.73 2.10
CA THR A 86 3.56 3.91 1.44
C THR A 86 4.62 4.59 0.59
N GLY A 87 4.20 5.18 -0.51
CA GLY A 87 5.07 5.95 -1.38
C GLY A 87 4.42 6.26 -2.70
N TYR A 88 5.26 6.53 -3.69
CA TYR A 88 4.80 6.87 -5.02
C TYR A 88 4.65 5.62 -5.90
N LEU A 89 3.60 5.64 -6.72
CA LEU A 89 3.40 4.69 -7.80
C LEU A 89 2.87 5.48 -9.00
N GLY A 90 3.78 5.79 -9.92
CA GLY A 90 3.43 6.45 -11.18
C GLY A 90 2.90 5.48 -12.22
N ASP A 91 2.73 6.00 -13.44
CA ASP A 91 2.24 5.24 -14.59
C ASP A 91 3.35 4.49 -15.35
N VAL A 92 4.54 4.35 -14.76
CA VAL A 92 5.67 3.62 -15.36
C VAL A 92 5.25 2.18 -15.69
N GLY A 93 5.34 1.83 -16.97
CA GLY A 93 4.97 0.51 -17.48
C GLY A 93 3.46 0.23 -17.54
N VAL A 94 2.59 1.24 -17.38
CA VAL A 94 1.14 1.14 -17.63
C VAL A 94 0.67 2.31 -18.50
N LEU A 95 -0.59 2.26 -18.94
CA LEU A 95 -1.19 3.39 -19.64
C LEU A 95 -1.33 4.57 -18.69
N SER A 96 -0.93 5.75 -19.16
CA SER A 96 -1.08 7.00 -18.42
C SER A 96 -2.53 7.27 -18.09
N SER A 97 -2.78 7.66 -16.85
CA SER A 97 -4.12 8.05 -16.38
C SER A 97 -4.30 9.57 -16.46
N PRO A 98 -5.45 10.07 -16.95
CA PRO A 98 -5.78 11.49 -16.86
C PRO A 98 -6.21 11.91 -15.44
N GLU A 99 -6.48 10.94 -14.54
CA GLU A 99 -6.84 11.22 -13.16
C GLU A 99 -5.64 11.78 -12.37
N PRO A 100 -5.87 12.69 -11.41
CA PRO A 100 -4.80 13.18 -10.54
C PRO A 100 -4.05 12.03 -9.85
N MET A 101 -2.72 12.11 -9.83
CA MET A 101 -1.92 11.15 -9.07
C MET A 101 -2.12 11.35 -7.56
N ASP A 102 -1.94 10.26 -6.83
CA ASP A 102 -1.99 10.22 -5.37
C ASP A 102 -0.90 9.28 -4.83
N PHE A 103 -0.61 9.34 -3.54
CA PHE A 103 0.20 8.32 -2.90
C PHE A 103 -0.48 6.96 -2.96
N SER A 104 0.35 5.94 -3.07
CA SER A 104 -0.10 4.56 -3.08
C SER A 104 0.31 3.85 -1.80
N ALA A 105 -0.53 2.92 -1.40
CA ALA A 105 -0.25 1.96 -0.36
C ALA A 105 -0.15 0.57 -0.99
N TRP A 106 0.84 -0.19 -0.55
CA TRP A 106 1.01 -1.61 -0.85
C TRP A 106 1.59 -2.29 0.38
N PHE A 107 1.75 -3.60 0.35
CA PHE A 107 2.44 -4.30 1.43
C PHE A 107 3.60 -5.11 0.91
N GLU A 108 4.48 -5.47 1.83
CA GLU A 108 5.51 -6.45 1.56
C GLU A 108 5.35 -7.65 2.50
N ALA A 109 5.47 -8.85 1.95
CA ALA A 109 5.51 -10.09 2.71
C ALA A 109 6.93 -10.67 2.70
N TYR A 110 7.37 -11.18 3.86
CA TYR A 110 8.66 -11.85 4.00
C TYR A 110 8.52 -13.32 3.64
N LEU A 111 9.08 -13.71 2.50
CA LEU A 111 9.02 -15.07 1.97
C LEU A 111 10.44 -15.53 1.60
N GLY A 112 10.82 -16.73 2.00
CA GLY A 112 12.10 -17.33 1.57
C GLY A 112 13.34 -16.46 1.84
N GLY A 113 13.36 -15.69 2.93
CA GLY A 113 14.52 -14.86 3.30
C GLY A 113 14.55 -13.44 2.73
N ARG A 114 13.48 -12.99 2.04
CA ARG A 114 13.41 -11.63 1.47
C ARG A 114 12.01 -11.05 1.51
N TRP A 115 11.93 -9.72 1.46
CA TRP A 115 10.67 -8.99 1.31
C TRP A 115 10.25 -8.93 -0.16
N TYR A 116 8.98 -9.19 -0.43
CA TYR A 116 8.37 -9.10 -1.75
C TYR A 116 7.17 -8.16 -1.70
N ALA A 117 7.06 -7.26 -2.68
CA ALA A 117 5.94 -6.34 -2.79
C ALA A 117 4.70 -7.01 -3.39
N PHE A 118 3.55 -6.75 -2.78
CA PHE A 118 2.24 -7.20 -3.19
C PHE A 118 1.26 -6.02 -3.16
N ASP A 119 0.37 -5.97 -4.14
CA ASP A 119 -0.56 -4.86 -4.32
C ASP A 119 -1.98 -5.41 -4.57
N PRO A 120 -2.78 -5.57 -3.50
CA PRO A 120 -4.14 -6.09 -3.62
C PRO A 120 -5.08 -5.11 -4.32
N ARG A 121 -4.75 -3.81 -4.39
CA ARG A 121 -5.59 -2.82 -5.08
C ARG A 121 -5.46 -2.95 -6.59
N ASN A 122 -4.24 -3.01 -7.10
CA ASN A 122 -3.99 -3.07 -8.54
C ASN A 122 -3.97 -4.50 -9.10
N HIS A 123 -3.78 -5.51 -8.23
CA HIS A 123 -3.85 -6.95 -8.53
C HIS A 123 -2.95 -7.44 -9.68
N THR A 124 -2.01 -6.60 -10.08
CA THR A 124 -1.05 -6.84 -11.16
C THR A 124 0.32 -6.33 -10.71
N PRO A 125 1.42 -7.04 -11.04
CA PRO A 125 2.75 -6.51 -10.79
C PRO A 125 2.93 -5.16 -11.47
N ARG A 126 3.39 -4.18 -10.70
CA ARG A 126 3.73 -2.84 -11.21
C ARG A 126 5.20 -2.56 -10.96
N ILE A 127 5.84 -1.84 -11.87
CA ILE A 127 7.20 -1.30 -11.69
C ILE A 127 7.11 0.17 -11.26
N GLY A 128 8.26 0.80 -10.98
CA GLY A 128 8.32 2.24 -10.69
C GLY A 128 7.80 2.65 -9.31
N ARG A 129 7.74 1.74 -8.33
CA ARG A 129 7.45 2.11 -6.93
C ARG A 129 8.63 2.84 -6.31
N VAL A 130 8.37 4.01 -5.76
CA VAL A 130 9.33 4.74 -4.92
C VAL A 130 8.85 4.66 -3.48
N LEU A 131 9.47 3.76 -2.72
CA LEU A 131 9.16 3.56 -1.30
C LEU A 131 9.55 4.79 -0.49
N MET A 132 8.57 5.40 0.18
CA MET A 132 8.82 6.49 1.12
C MET A 132 9.05 5.97 2.53
N ALA A 133 8.15 5.10 3.00
CA ALA A 133 8.19 4.57 4.36
C ALA A 133 7.48 3.22 4.45
N TYR A 134 7.87 2.43 5.44
CA TYR A 134 7.19 1.19 5.82
C TYR A 134 7.06 1.07 7.34
N GLY A 135 6.05 0.34 7.79
CA GLY A 135 5.77 0.14 9.21
C GLY A 135 4.80 -1.01 9.46
N HIS A 136 4.30 -1.09 10.69
CA HIS A 136 3.29 -2.08 11.05
C HIS A 136 1.98 -1.80 10.33
N ASP A 137 1.56 -0.53 10.27
CA ASP A 137 0.42 -0.06 9.50
C ASP A 137 0.53 1.45 9.26
N ALA A 138 -0.56 2.09 8.83
CA ALA A 138 -0.56 3.52 8.52
C ALA A 138 -0.39 4.44 9.74
N ALA A 139 -0.47 3.92 10.97
CA ALA A 139 -0.19 4.71 12.17
C ALA A 139 1.30 5.05 12.28
N ASP A 140 2.19 4.16 11.80
CA ASP A 140 3.64 4.36 11.83
C ASP A 140 4.14 5.29 10.72
N VAL A 141 3.39 5.36 9.60
CA VAL A 141 3.84 5.98 8.35
C VAL A 141 2.78 6.89 7.72
N ALA A 142 1.98 7.54 8.56
CA ALA A 142 1.01 8.53 8.08
C ALA A 142 1.75 9.67 7.35
N LEU A 143 1.22 10.06 6.18
CA LEU A 143 1.74 11.21 5.42
C LEU A 143 1.78 12.49 6.27
N LEU A 144 0.70 12.74 7.02
CA LEU A 144 0.55 13.88 7.90
C LEU A 144 -0.18 13.41 9.16
N THR A 145 0.41 13.71 10.31
CA THR A 145 -0.27 13.63 11.60
C THR A 145 -0.46 15.04 12.14
N SER A 146 -1.68 15.39 12.51
CA SER A 146 -2.04 16.71 13.04
C SER A 146 -2.78 16.55 14.37
N PHE A 147 -2.43 17.40 15.34
CA PHE A 147 -3.05 17.47 16.66
C PHE A 147 -3.72 18.83 16.82
N GLY A 148 -5.05 18.85 16.81
CA GLY A 148 -5.86 20.08 16.81
C GLY A 148 -6.50 20.38 15.45
N PRO A 149 -7.23 21.50 15.34
CA PRO A 149 -7.90 21.87 14.09
C PRO A 149 -6.90 22.20 13.00
N SER A 150 -6.97 21.48 11.88
CA SER A 150 -6.19 21.76 10.67
C SER A 150 -7.04 21.50 9.44
N ARG A 151 -7.00 22.41 8.46
CA ARG A 151 -7.66 22.23 7.16
C ARG A 151 -6.59 22.05 6.08
N LEU A 152 -6.65 20.93 5.36
CA LEU A 152 -5.84 20.74 4.17
C LEU A 152 -6.38 21.65 3.06
N ASP A 153 -5.56 22.58 2.58
CA ASP A 153 -5.98 23.53 1.54
C ASP A 153 -5.71 23.01 0.14
N ARG A 154 -4.55 22.38 -0.07
CA ARG A 154 -4.14 21.80 -1.35
C ARG A 154 -3.31 20.56 -1.12
N PHE A 155 -3.50 19.58 -2.01
CA PHE A 155 -2.73 18.35 -2.03
C PHE A 155 -2.47 17.93 -3.46
N THR A 156 -1.21 17.73 -3.83
CA THR A 156 -0.82 17.40 -5.20
C THR A 156 0.35 16.43 -5.14
N VAL A 157 0.22 15.33 -5.86
CA VAL A 157 1.24 14.32 -6.03
C VAL A 157 1.52 14.23 -7.53
N TRP A 158 2.79 14.05 -7.90
CA TRP A 158 3.18 13.79 -9.28
C TRP A 158 4.43 12.91 -9.29
N THR A 159 4.59 12.14 -10.35
CA THR A 159 5.78 11.36 -10.66
C THR A 159 6.00 11.36 -12.16
N ASP A 160 7.24 11.60 -12.57
CA ASP A 160 7.64 11.55 -13.96
C ASP A 160 8.61 10.38 -14.18
N GLU A 161 8.43 9.67 -15.28
CA GLU A 161 9.47 8.78 -15.77
C GLU A 161 10.57 9.64 -16.39
N VAL A 162 11.80 9.47 -15.91
CA VAL A 162 12.95 10.23 -16.38
C VAL A 162 13.96 9.32 -17.07
N GLY A 163 14.50 9.76 -18.21
CA GLY A 163 15.59 9.06 -18.88
C GLY A 163 16.89 9.09 -18.07
N GLU A 164 17.85 8.23 -18.41
CA GLU A 164 19.14 8.12 -17.72
C GLU A 164 19.91 9.46 -17.65
N GLU A 165 19.73 10.32 -18.66
CA GLU A 165 20.32 11.66 -18.75
C GLU A 165 19.91 12.57 -17.59
N ALA A 166 18.69 12.43 -17.07
CA ALA A 166 18.19 13.20 -15.95
C ALA A 166 18.70 12.70 -14.59
N LEU A 167 19.25 11.49 -14.54
CA LEU A 167 19.87 10.90 -13.35
C LEU A 167 21.35 11.29 -13.21
N ALA A 168 21.93 11.91 -14.23
CA ALA A 168 23.29 12.42 -14.16
C ALA A 168 23.38 13.48 -13.05
N PRO A 169 24.37 13.41 -12.14
CA PRO A 169 24.56 14.43 -11.11
C PRO A 169 24.73 15.78 -11.81
N ALA A 170 24.04 16.81 -11.33
CA ALA A 170 24.15 18.16 -11.85
C ALA A 170 25.63 18.58 -11.80
N THR A 171 26.34 18.49 -12.92
CA THR A 171 27.68 19.03 -13.03
C THR A 171 27.58 20.51 -12.71
N SER A 172 28.44 20.96 -11.79
CA SER A 172 28.48 22.32 -11.26
C SER A 172 28.28 23.32 -12.39
N ARG A 173 27.10 23.93 -12.47
CA ARG A 173 26.89 25.10 -13.33
C ARG A 173 27.79 26.19 -12.78
N SER A 174 28.93 26.41 -13.42
CA SER A 174 29.75 27.58 -13.15
C SER A 174 28.89 28.80 -13.42
N ILE A 175 28.60 29.55 -12.37
CA ILE A 175 28.03 30.89 -12.50
C ILE A 175 29.11 31.73 -13.17
N SER A 176 28.95 32.01 -14.46
CA SER A 176 29.70 33.07 -15.11
C SER A 176 29.17 34.40 -14.59
N THR A 177 29.89 35.01 -13.67
CA THR A 177 29.74 36.44 -13.38
C THR A 177 30.27 37.22 -14.59
N GLY A 178 29.35 37.75 -15.39
CA GLY A 178 29.58 38.79 -16.39
C GLY A 178 28.75 40.01 -16.04
#